data_AF-A0A8T5UKK0-F1
#
_entry.id   AF-A0A8T5UKK0-F1
#
_cell.length_a   1.000
_cell.length_b   1.000
_cell.length_c   1.000
_cell.angle_alpha   90.00
_cell.angle_beta   90.00
_cell.angle_gamma   90.00
#
_symmetry.space_group_name_H-M   'P 1'
#
loop_
_entity.id
_entity.type
_entity.pdbx_description
1 polymer ?
#
loop_
_entity_poly.entity_id
_entity_poly.type
_entity_poly.pdbx_seq_one_letter_code
_entity_poly.pdbx_strand_id
1 'polypeptide(L)'
;MKAIGLVFLYDRNEGPPQDVSANFISHFSNVTENLVLEGLIQLPEIKEILDMKRVYWGGIKQNFLEMQNDDMLIGKIAWKVYTDNSGIEPSEEVKSLIYDEKDAPWKFTLMVCVLYN
;
A
#
# COMPACT_ATOMS: atom_id res chain seq x y z
N MET A 1 -18.87 0.76 3.17
CA MET A 1 -17.44 0.81 3.53
C MET A 1 -16.76 1.53 2.42
N LYS A 2 -16.01 2.58 2.75
CA LYS A 2 -15.41 3.50 1.77
C LYS A 2 -13.90 3.44 1.91
N ALA A 3 -13.18 3.29 0.80
CA ALA A 3 -11.73 3.37 0.82
C ALA A 3 -11.29 4.82 1.14
N ILE A 4 -10.43 4.96 2.14
CA ILE A 4 -9.98 6.27 2.65
C ILE A 4 -8.52 6.57 2.34
N GLY A 5 -7.72 5.56 1.99
CA GLY A 5 -6.30 5.73 1.75
C GLY A 5 -5.62 4.49 1.15
N LEU A 6 -4.42 4.71 0.61
CA LEU A 6 -3.54 3.66 0.14
C LEU A 6 -2.20 3.71 0.90
N VAL A 7 -1.71 2.55 1.32
CA VAL A 7 -0.39 2.39 1.91
C VAL A 7 0.42 1.35 1.15
N PHE A 8 1.61 1.74 0.74
CA PHE A 8 2.56 0.94 -0.01
C PHE A 8 3.64 0.45 0.96
N LEU A 9 3.62 -0.85 1.30
CA LEU A 9 4.62 -1.45 2.18
C LEU A 9 5.65 -2.22 1.36
N TYR A 10 6.93 -2.02 1.67
CA TYR A 10 8.06 -2.60 0.95
C TYR A 10 9.21 -2.95 1.92
N ASP A 11 10.17 -3.77 1.49
CA ASP A 11 11.36 -4.04 2.31
C ASP A 11 12.26 -2.80 2.37
N ARG A 12 12.57 -2.30 3.57
CA ARG A 12 13.44 -1.14 3.75
C ARG A 12 14.86 -1.36 3.20
N ASN A 13 15.26 -2.61 2.96
CA ASN A 13 16.53 -2.95 2.32
C ASN A 13 16.59 -2.47 0.85
N GLU A 14 15.44 -2.25 0.19
CA GLU A 14 15.36 -1.67 -1.16
C GLU A 14 15.80 -0.21 -1.23
N GLY A 15 15.83 0.48 -0.07
CA GLY A 15 16.31 1.85 0.04
C GLY A 15 15.31 2.81 0.69
N PRO A 16 15.62 4.11 0.69
CA PRO A 16 14.76 5.12 1.28
C PRO A 16 13.47 5.29 0.45
N PRO A 17 12.33 5.66 1.08
CA PRO A 17 11.02 5.71 0.41
C PRO A 17 11.00 6.59 -0.84
N GLN A 18 11.75 7.69 -0.84
CA GLN A 18 11.84 8.62 -1.97
C GLN A 18 12.44 7.96 -3.23
N ASP A 19 13.44 7.10 -3.08
CA ASP A 19 14.10 6.45 -4.22
C ASP A 19 13.23 5.29 -4.73
N VAL A 20 12.65 4.51 -3.82
CA VAL A 20 11.77 3.39 -4.14
C VAL A 20 10.49 3.88 -4.84
N SER A 21 9.85 4.92 -4.31
CA SER A 21 8.66 5.50 -4.92
C SER A 21 8.93 6.14 -6.29
N ALA A 22 10.11 6.75 -6.48
CA ALA A 22 10.52 7.29 -7.78
C ALA A 22 10.70 6.20 -8.83
N ASN A 23 11.29 5.05 -8.46
CA ASN A 23 11.44 3.90 -9.36
C ASN A 23 10.10 3.21 -9.67
N PHE A 24 9.14 3.31 -8.75
CA PHE A 24 7.82 2.71 -8.90
C PHE A 24 6.83 3.59 -9.68
N ILE A 25 6.98 4.92 -9.69
CA ILE A 25 5.92 5.86 -10.09
C ILE A 25 5.32 5.59 -11.48
N SER A 26 6.11 5.11 -12.44
CA SER A 26 5.65 4.74 -13.79
C SER A 26 4.66 3.58 -13.80
N HIS A 27 4.57 2.81 -12.72
CA HIS A 27 3.69 1.65 -12.57
C HIS A 27 2.45 1.93 -11.70
N PHE A 28 2.33 3.14 -11.13
CA PHE A 28 1.23 3.51 -10.24
C PHE A 28 -0.15 3.33 -10.89
N SER A 29 -0.30 3.75 -12.15
CA SER A 29 -1.55 3.58 -12.91
C SER A 29 -1.94 2.11 -13.06
N ASN A 30 -1.00 1.23 -13.39
CA ASN A 30 -1.26 -0.20 -13.54
C ASN A 30 -1.69 -0.82 -12.20
N VAL A 31 -1.01 -0.45 -11.10
CA VAL A 31 -1.35 -0.96 -9.78
C VAL A 31 -2.74 -0.51 -9.35
N THR A 32 -3.08 0.77 -9.57
CA THR A 32 -4.41 1.28 -9.23
C THR A 32 -5.52 0.68 -10.10
N GLU A 33 -5.26 0.40 -11.38
CA GLU A 33 -6.17 -0.35 -12.26
C GLU A 33 -6.41 -1.78 -11.73
N ASN A 34 -5.35 -2.48 -11.35
CA ASN A 34 -5.45 -3.83 -10.76
C ASN A 34 -6.30 -3.82 -9.48
N LEU A 35 -6.14 -2.83 -8.60
CA LEU A 35 -6.97 -2.72 -7.39
C LEU A 35 -8.47 -2.61 -7.73
N VAL A 36 -8.82 -1.93 -8.82
CA VAL A 36 -10.22 -1.82 -9.29
C VAL A 36 -10.71 -3.14 -9.87
N LEU A 37 -9.90 -3.78 -10.73
CA LEU A 37 -10.24 -5.04 -11.36
C LEU A 37 -10.46 -6.16 -10.34
N GLU A 38 -9.65 -6.20 -9.28
CA GLU A 38 -9.77 -7.12 -8.14
C GLU A 38 -10.91 -6.75 -7.17
N GLY A 39 -11.63 -5.65 -7.43
CA GLY A 39 -12.75 -5.20 -6.59
C GLY A 39 -12.33 -4.71 -5.19
N LEU A 40 -11.06 -4.32 -5.03
CA LEU A 40 -10.50 -3.80 -3.77
C LEU A 40 -10.73 -2.30 -3.60
N ILE A 41 -11.05 -1.56 -4.67
CA ILE A 41 -11.36 -0.14 -4.58
C ILE A 41 -12.16 0.30 -5.81
N GLN A 42 -13.00 1.32 -5.69
CA GLN A 42 -13.69 1.90 -6.83
C GLN A 42 -12.92 3.09 -7.42
N LEU A 43 -13.05 3.32 -8.73
CA LEU A 43 -12.43 4.45 -9.42
C LEU A 43 -12.71 5.83 -8.76
N PRO A 44 -13.94 6.15 -8.31
CA PRO A 44 -14.19 7.42 -7.62
C PRO A 44 -13.38 7.55 -6.32
N GLU A 45 -13.19 6.46 -5.58
CA GLU A 45 -12.44 6.45 -4.32
C GLU A 45 -10.95 6.65 -4.56
N ILE A 46 -10.37 6.07 -5.63
CA ILE A 46 -8.98 6.35 -6.02
C ILE A 46 -8.79 7.84 -6.27
N LYS A 47 -9.70 8.46 -7.03
CA LYS A 47 -9.62 9.89 -7.32
C LYS A 47 -9.63 10.71 -6.03
N GLU A 48 -10.54 10.42 -5.11
CA GLU A 48 -10.61 11.13 -3.84
C GLU A 48 -9.34 10.95 -2.99
N ILE A 49 -8.80 9.73 -2.91
CA ILE A 49 -7.54 9.45 -2.20
C ILE A 49 -6.38 10.28 -2.78
N LEU A 50 -6.31 10.38 -4.10
CA LEU A 50 -5.29 11.18 -4.79
C LEU A 50 -5.47 12.68 -4.55
N ASP A 51 -6.69 13.20 -4.69
CA ASP A 51 -7.02 14.61 -4.44
C ASP A 51 -6.69 15.00 -2.98
N MET A 52 -6.91 14.09 -2.03
CA MET A 52 -6.59 14.26 -0.61
C MET A 52 -5.12 13.95 -0.26
N LYS A 53 -4.31 13.50 -1.22
CA LYS A 53 -2.90 13.10 -1.03
C LYS A 53 -2.72 12.02 0.05
N ARG A 54 -3.63 11.04 0.10
CA ARG A 54 -3.67 9.96 1.10
C ARG A 54 -3.02 8.67 0.61
N VAL A 55 -1.87 8.84 -0.04
CA VAL A 55 -1.01 7.74 -0.50
C VAL A 55 0.29 7.82 0.27
N TYR A 56 0.58 6.79 1.06
CA TYR A 56 1.76 6.76 1.92
C TYR A 56 2.62 5.51 1.68
N TRP A 57 3.88 5.60 2.07
CA TRP A 57 4.87 4.53 1.91
C TRP A 57 5.45 4.13 3.27
N GLY A 58 5.60 2.82 3.50
CA GLY A 58 6.15 2.25 4.71
C GLY A 58 7.24 1.22 4.43
N GLY A 59 8.49 1.53 4.76
CA GLY A 59 9.60 0.60 4.66
C GLY A 59 9.70 -0.30 5.90
N ILE A 60 9.57 -1.61 5.72
CA ILE A 60 9.64 -2.63 6.78
C ILE A 60 11.09 -3.09 6.94
N LYS A 61 11.65 -2.96 8.15
CA LYS A 61 13.08 -3.24 8.39
C LYS A 61 13.39 -4.71 8.68
N GLN A 62 12.44 -5.45 9.27
CA GLN A 62 12.66 -6.82 9.74
C GLN A 62 11.43 -7.67 9.48
N ASN A 63 11.64 -8.97 9.28
CA ASN A 63 10.60 -9.99 9.10
C ASN A 63 9.65 -9.72 7.93
N PHE A 64 10.09 -8.97 6.92
CA PHE A 64 9.26 -8.61 5.77
C PHE A 64 8.70 -9.83 5.04
N LEU A 65 9.49 -10.89 4.86
CA LEU A 65 9.03 -12.15 4.24
C LEU A 65 7.99 -12.89 5.08
N GLU A 66 8.14 -12.89 6.40
CA GLU A 66 7.17 -13.51 7.31
C GLU A 66 5.85 -12.73 7.29
N MET A 67 5.94 -11.40 7.23
CA MET A 67 4.81 -10.49 7.17
C MET A 67 3.94 -10.66 5.93
N GLN A 68 4.51 -11.01 4.78
CA GLN A 68 3.75 -11.19 3.53
C GLN A 68 2.66 -12.24 3.63
N ASN A 69 2.74 -13.15 4.62
CA ASN A 69 1.77 -14.23 4.81
C ASN A 69 0.82 -13.98 6.00
N ASP A 70 0.86 -12.78 6.61
CA ASP A 70 0.04 -12.41 7.77
C ASP A 70 -0.74 -11.12 7.49
N ASP A 71 -1.95 -11.28 6.95
CA ASP A 71 -2.86 -10.17 6.61
C ASP A 71 -3.16 -9.26 7.82
N MET A 72 -3.21 -9.83 9.02
CA MET A 72 -3.46 -9.06 10.23
C MET A 72 -2.27 -8.14 10.55
N LEU A 73 -1.05 -8.66 10.38
CA LEU A 73 0.16 -7.89 10.60
C LEU A 73 0.37 -6.83 9.51
N ILE A 74 0.08 -7.16 8.25
CA ILE A 74 0.05 -6.19 7.14
C ILE A 74 -0.93 -5.05 7.46
N GLY A 75 -2.16 -5.38 7.83
CA GLY A 75 -3.19 -4.39 8.17
C GLY A 75 -2.78 -3.49 9.33
N LYS A 76 -2.21 -4.05 10.41
CA LYS A 76 -1.72 -3.28 11.56
C LYS A 76 -0.62 -2.29 11.16
N ILE A 77 0.32 -2.69 10.32
CA ILE A 77 1.40 -1.79 9.88
C ILE A 77 0.86 -0.75 8.90
N ALA A 78 0.00 -1.13 7.96
CA ALA A 78 -0.64 -0.20 7.05
C ALA A 78 -1.37 0.91 7.82
N TRP A 79 -2.16 0.54 8.83
CA TRP A 79 -2.83 1.50 9.70
C TRP A 79 -1.85 2.36 10.49
N LYS A 80 -0.79 1.78 11.05
CA LYS A 80 0.25 2.56 11.74
C LYS A 80 0.83 3.64 10.83
N VAL A 81 1.26 3.27 9.63
CA VAL A 81 1.82 4.21 8.64
C VAL A 81 0.79 5.29 8.27
N TYR A 82 -0.46 4.89 8.05
CA TYR A 82 -1.53 5.81 7.69
C TYR A 82 -1.86 6.80 8.81
N THR A 83 -2.02 6.32 10.05
CA THR A 83 -2.31 7.16 11.22
C THR A 83 -1.15 8.10 11.53
N ASP A 84 0.09 7.63 11.47
CA ASP A 84 1.29 8.45 11.71
C ASP A 84 1.39 9.64 10.74
N ASN A 85 0.83 9.52 9.52
CA ASN A 85 0.85 10.59 8.50
C ASN A 85 -0.44 11.41 8.41
N SER A 86 -1.60 10.84 8.74
CA SER A 86 -2.91 11.49 8.53
C SER A 86 -3.62 11.92 9.81
N GLY A 87 -3.23 11.36 10.97
CA GLY A 87 -3.92 11.55 12.24
C GLY A 87 -5.29 10.87 12.35
N ILE A 88 -5.66 10.03 11.37
CA ILE A 88 -6.94 9.31 11.35
C ILE A 88 -6.81 8.01 12.14
N GLU A 89 -7.79 7.73 12.99
CA GLU A 89 -7.81 6.53 13.82
C GLU A 89 -7.98 5.24 13.00
N PRO A 90 -7.36 4.13 13.41
CA PRO A 90 -7.50 2.84 12.75
C PRO A 90 -8.92 2.28 12.74
N SER A 91 -9.30 1.63 11.64
CA SER A 91 -10.43 0.70 11.57
C SER A 91 -9.91 -0.75 11.50
N GLU A 92 -10.81 -1.73 11.61
CA GLU A 92 -10.41 -3.15 11.55
C GLU A 92 -10.13 -3.65 10.13
N GLU A 93 -10.61 -2.96 9.09
CA GLU A 93 -10.59 -3.52 7.72
C GLU A 93 -9.47 -2.90 6.86
N VAL A 94 -8.59 -3.79 6.41
CA VAL A 94 -7.58 -3.53 5.38
C VAL A 94 -7.63 -4.67 4.38
N LYS A 95 -7.52 -4.35 3.10
CA LYS A 95 -7.28 -5.35 2.05
C LYS A 95 -5.96 -5.07 1.38
N SER A 96 -5.18 -6.10 1.10
CA SER A 96 -3.87 -5.99 0.47
C SER A 96 -3.84 -6.71 -0.86
N LEU A 97 -3.10 -6.13 -1.81
CA LEU A 97 -2.66 -6.80 -3.02
C LEU A 97 -1.14 -6.91 -2.96
N ILE A 98 -0.62 -8.13 -3.05
CA ILE A 98 0.81 -8.42 -2.92
C ILE A 98 1.38 -8.72 -4.29
N TYR A 99 2.44 -8.01 -4.65
CA TYR A 99 3.22 -8.23 -5.86
C TYR A 99 4.57 -8.80 -5.48
N ASP A 100 4.86 -10.04 -5.89
CA ASP A 100 6.17 -10.67 -5.69
C ASP A 100 7.22 -10.05 -6.63
N GLU A 101 8.44 -9.88 -6.12
CA GLU A 101 9.60 -9.38 -6.87
C GLU A 101 9.78 -10.07 -8.25
N LYS A 102 9.51 -11.38 -8.34
CA LYS A 102 9.73 -12.18 -9.55
C LYS A 102 8.81 -11.77 -10.70
N ASP A 103 7.62 -11.29 -10.38
CA ASP A 103 6.57 -10.95 -11.35
C ASP A 103 6.42 -9.43 -11.53
N ALA A 104 6.94 -8.66 -10.57
CA ALA A 104 6.82 -7.22 -10.54
C ALA A 104 7.85 -6.51 -11.46
N PRO A 105 7.42 -5.61 -12.37
CA PRO A 105 8.34 -4.90 -13.27
C PRO A 105 9.28 -3.92 -12.55
N TRP A 106 8.94 -3.51 -11.32
CA TRP A 106 9.76 -2.65 -10.46
C TRP A 106 10.81 -3.43 -9.63
N LYS A 107 10.86 -4.76 -9.75
CA LYS A 107 11.92 -5.63 -9.18
C LYS A 107 12.07 -5.59 -7.66
N PHE A 108 10.97 -5.41 -6.94
CA PHE A 108 10.92 -5.65 -5.50
C PHE A 108 9.50 -6.05 -5.09
N THR A 109 9.37 -6.78 -3.97
CA THR A 109 8.05 -7.15 -3.46
C THR A 109 7.33 -5.94 -2.87
N LEU A 110 6.10 -5.71 -3.29
CA LEU A 110 5.28 -4.58 -2.88
C LEU A 110 3.93 -5.07 -2.36
N MET A 111 3.56 -4.63 -1.16
CA MET A 111 2.22 -4.84 -0.60
C MET A 111 1.43 -3.54 -0.68
N VAL A 112 0.36 -3.55 -1.48
CA VAL A 112 -0.50 -2.39 -1.69
C VAL A 112 -1.75 -2.55 -0.83
N CYS A 113 -1.85 -1.76 0.22
CA CYS A 113 -2.91 -1.86 1.22
C CYS A 113 -3.96 -0.77 0.98
N VAL A 114 -5.22 -1.19 0.86
CA VAL A 114 -6.39 -0.31 0.83
C VAL A 114 -7.00 -0.26 2.23
N LEU A 115 -7.12 0.95 2.77
CA LEU A 115 -7.68 1.20 4.11
C LEU A 115 -9.11 1.70 3.98
N TYR A 116 -10.01 1.23 4.85
CA TYR A 116 -11.43 1.52 4.78
C TYR A 116 -11.96 2.20 6.04
N ASN A 117 -13.06 2.96 5.89
CA ASN A 117 -13.97 3.31 6.98
C ASN A 117 -15.42 2.88 6.72
#